data_AF-A0A519SCA8-F1
#
_entry.id   AF-A0A519SCA8-F1
#
_cell.length_a   1.000
_cell.length_b   1.000
_cell.length_c   1.000
_cell.angle_alpha   90.00
_cell.angle_beta   90.00
_cell.angle_gamma   90.00
#
_symmetry.space_group_name_H-M   'P 1'
#
loop_
_entity.id
_entity.type
_entity.pdbx_description
1 polymer ?
#
loop_
_entity_poly.entity_id
_entity_poly.type
_entity_poly.pdbx_seq_one_letter_code
_entity_poly.pdbx_strand_id
1 'polypeptide(L)'
;MKTAPVAQQALALRNASVTLLTKGINSYTVGVGQSVFADTVAAITALAPELAGLKGLRFDKAQQVAQGTEIQFSTKKPVQILVGFFSQKSPRYLPTPTLEIDASANDYGQADSKISNALAIAGMPPVNVHTYSFKPGTHTLNLARGACVILGFVEASQPVPTYNAGLGSAGERGKEIDWLFE
;
A
#
# COMPACT_ATOMS: atom_id res chain seq x y z
N MET A 1 -18.73 -8.42 -36.40
CA MET A 1 -18.51 -9.03 -35.07
C MET A 1 -17.39 -8.25 -34.42
N LYS A 2 -17.72 -7.31 -33.53
CA LYS A 2 -16.72 -6.51 -32.83
C LYS A 2 -16.19 -7.35 -31.67
N THR A 3 -14.91 -7.66 -31.71
CA THR A 3 -14.17 -8.31 -30.63
C THR A 3 -14.22 -7.40 -29.40
N ALA A 4 -14.84 -7.88 -28.32
CA ALA A 4 -14.71 -7.26 -27.01
C ALA A 4 -13.23 -7.22 -26.61
N PRO A 5 -12.74 -6.13 -26.00
CA PRO A 5 -11.40 -6.11 -25.45
C PRO A 5 -11.35 -7.08 -24.28
N VAL A 6 -10.24 -7.83 -24.23
CA VAL A 6 -9.97 -8.72 -23.14
C VAL A 6 -9.69 -7.84 -21.93
N ALA A 7 -10.66 -7.70 -21.03
CA ALA A 7 -10.41 -7.18 -19.69
C ALA A 7 -9.18 -7.91 -19.13
N GLN A 8 -8.06 -7.20 -19.04
CA GLN A 8 -6.86 -7.71 -18.40
C GLN A 8 -7.27 -8.06 -16.98
N GLN A 9 -7.47 -9.35 -16.70
CA GLN A 9 -7.63 -9.83 -15.35
C GLN A 9 -6.33 -9.47 -14.63
N ALA A 10 -6.35 -8.35 -13.92
CA ALA A 10 -5.22 -7.93 -13.13
C ALA A 10 -5.03 -8.99 -12.05
N LEU A 11 -3.95 -9.75 -12.18
CA LEU A 11 -3.66 -10.87 -11.28
C LEU A 11 -3.49 -10.34 -9.86
N ALA A 12 -4.38 -10.77 -8.96
CA ALA A 12 -4.24 -10.50 -7.53
C ALA A 12 -2.83 -10.89 -7.04
N LEU A 13 -2.19 -9.95 -6.36
CA LEU A 13 -0.88 -10.17 -5.77
C LEU A 13 -0.99 -11.22 -4.66
N ARG A 14 0.05 -12.05 -4.55
CA ARG A 14 0.09 -13.14 -3.58
C ARG A 14 0.97 -12.77 -2.40
N ASN A 15 0.44 -13.01 -1.20
CA ASN A 15 1.17 -12.81 0.05
C ASN A 15 2.47 -13.61 0.08
N ALA A 16 3.58 -12.97 0.43
CA ALA A 16 4.81 -13.63 0.77
C ALA A 16 4.77 -14.18 2.20
N SER A 17 5.41 -15.32 2.40
CA SER A 17 5.64 -15.89 3.72
C SER A 17 6.83 -15.18 4.39
N VAL A 18 6.52 -14.37 5.41
CA VAL A 18 7.51 -13.71 6.26
C VAL A 18 7.24 -14.00 7.73
N THR A 19 8.29 -13.99 8.53
CA THR A 19 8.20 -14.06 9.99
C THR A 19 8.31 -12.66 10.54
N LEU A 20 7.22 -12.10 11.07
CA LEU A 20 7.27 -10.83 11.80
C LEU A 20 7.99 -11.04 13.13
N LEU A 21 8.98 -10.18 13.40
CA LEU A 21 9.75 -10.16 14.64
C LEU A 21 9.24 -9.06 15.58
N THR A 22 8.67 -7.99 15.02
CA THR A 22 7.99 -6.95 15.82
C THR A 22 6.75 -7.54 16.49
N LYS A 23 6.68 -7.41 17.82
CA LYS A 23 5.57 -7.93 18.63
C LYS A 23 4.38 -6.98 18.65
N GLY A 24 3.18 -7.52 18.86
CA GLY A 24 1.97 -6.73 19.11
C GLY A 24 1.32 -6.11 17.86
N ILE A 25 1.82 -6.40 16.66
CA ILE A 25 1.19 -5.95 15.41
C ILE A 25 0.16 -6.98 14.98
N ASN A 26 -1.08 -6.53 14.83
CA ASN A 26 -2.15 -7.34 14.24
C ASN A 26 -2.13 -7.23 12.72
N SER A 27 -2.49 -8.30 12.04
CA SER A 27 -2.72 -8.26 10.59
C SER A 27 -4.20 -8.06 10.27
N TYR A 28 -4.48 -7.53 9.08
CA TYR A 28 -5.83 -7.46 8.52
C TYR A 28 -5.81 -7.94 7.07
N THR A 29 -6.96 -8.40 6.58
CA THR A 29 -7.14 -8.69 5.16
C THR A 29 -7.47 -7.39 4.44
N VAL A 30 -6.69 -7.05 3.42
CA VAL A 30 -6.90 -5.85 2.60
C VAL A 30 -8.15 -6.05 1.75
N GLY A 31 -9.15 -5.20 1.93
CA GLY A 31 -10.42 -5.28 1.21
C GLY A 31 -11.39 -4.18 1.63
N VAL A 32 -12.45 -3.97 0.84
CA VAL A 32 -13.47 -2.97 1.12
C VAL A 32 -14.13 -3.24 2.48
N GLY A 33 -14.40 -2.19 3.25
CA GLY A 33 -14.97 -2.23 4.58
C GLY A 33 -13.97 -2.54 5.70
N GLN A 34 -12.71 -2.84 5.37
CA GLN A 34 -11.69 -3.18 6.37
C GLN A 34 -11.01 -1.92 6.91
N SER A 35 -10.87 -1.84 8.23
CA SER A 35 -10.09 -0.77 8.87
C SER A 35 -8.59 -1.01 8.72
N VAL A 36 -7.89 0.03 8.28
CA VAL A 36 -6.43 0.02 8.07
C VAL A 36 -5.62 0.38 9.32
N PHE A 37 -6.25 1.06 10.30
CA PHE A 37 -5.62 1.45 11.55
C PHE A 37 -6.37 0.87 12.75
N ALA A 38 -5.64 0.53 13.82
CA ALA A 38 -6.24 -0.08 15.02
C ALA A 38 -7.01 0.92 15.89
N ASP A 39 -6.63 2.20 15.84
CA ASP A 39 -7.19 3.29 16.62
C ASP A 39 -8.21 4.16 15.85
N THR A 40 -8.63 3.75 14.65
CA THR A 40 -9.62 4.50 13.86
C THR A 40 -10.70 3.61 13.24
N VAL A 41 -11.86 4.22 12.97
CA VAL A 41 -12.96 3.60 12.22
C VAL A 41 -12.83 3.77 10.70
N ALA A 42 -11.71 4.32 10.22
CA ALA A 42 -11.50 4.60 8.80
C ALA A 42 -11.33 3.29 8.02
N ALA A 43 -12.32 2.98 7.18
CA ALA A 43 -12.36 1.77 6.37
C ALA A 43 -12.02 2.06 4.92
N ILE A 44 -11.45 1.06 4.24
CA ILE A 44 -11.23 1.08 2.80
C ILE A 44 -12.59 1.13 2.09
N THR A 45 -12.82 2.12 1.24
CA THR A 45 -14.05 2.27 0.46
C THR A 45 -13.87 1.79 -0.98
N ALA A 46 -12.67 1.88 -1.51
CA ALA A 46 -12.28 1.31 -2.79
C ALA A 46 -10.79 0.97 -2.78
N LEU A 47 -10.38 -0.03 -3.54
CA LEU A 47 -8.99 -0.42 -3.72
C LEU A 47 -8.75 -0.99 -5.12
N ALA A 48 -7.52 -0.88 -5.59
CA ALA A 48 -7.05 -1.57 -6.78
C ALA A 48 -7.24 -3.10 -6.62
N PRO A 49 -7.78 -3.80 -7.63
CA PRO A 49 -8.16 -5.21 -7.51
C PRO A 49 -6.98 -6.13 -7.16
N GLU A 50 -5.76 -5.76 -7.57
CA GLU A 50 -4.54 -6.54 -7.34
C GLU A 50 -4.13 -6.58 -5.86
N LEU A 51 -4.59 -5.60 -5.07
CA LEU A 51 -4.29 -5.47 -3.65
C LEU A 51 -5.28 -6.24 -2.77
N ALA A 52 -6.40 -6.68 -3.34
CA ALA A 52 -7.45 -7.37 -2.60
C ALA A 52 -6.96 -8.72 -2.07
N GLY A 53 -7.24 -9.01 -0.79
CA GLY A 53 -6.85 -10.26 -0.15
C GLY A 53 -5.40 -10.29 0.37
N LEU A 54 -4.63 -9.21 0.20
CA LEU A 54 -3.32 -9.08 0.84
C LEU A 54 -3.45 -9.03 2.36
N LYS A 55 -2.38 -9.42 3.06
CA LYS A 55 -2.29 -9.44 4.50
C LYS A 55 -1.53 -8.21 4.98
N GLY A 56 -2.29 -7.13 5.18
CA GLY A 56 -1.78 -5.87 5.70
C GLY A 56 -1.44 -5.94 7.18
N LEU A 57 -0.65 -4.97 7.64
CA LEU A 57 -0.31 -4.79 9.05
C LEU A 57 -1.07 -3.58 9.60
N ARG A 58 -1.78 -3.79 10.70
CA ARG A 58 -2.60 -2.77 11.35
C ARG A 58 -1.79 -2.11 12.45
N PHE A 59 -1.44 -0.85 12.23
CA PHE A 59 -0.79 0.03 13.20
C PHE A 59 -1.77 1.04 13.76
N ASP A 60 -1.45 1.66 14.90
CA ASP A 60 -2.16 2.83 15.39
C ASP A 60 -1.69 4.06 14.61
N LYS A 61 -2.64 4.79 14.01
CA LYS A 61 -2.37 6.03 13.28
C LYS A 61 -1.71 7.06 14.19
N ALA A 62 -2.16 7.18 15.43
CA ALA A 62 -1.59 8.10 16.41
C ALA A 62 -0.11 7.78 16.70
N GLN A 63 0.24 6.50 16.85
CA GLN A 63 1.62 6.07 17.07
C GLN A 63 2.50 6.36 15.86
N GLN A 64 2.02 6.08 14.64
CA GLN A 64 2.77 6.39 13.42
C GLN A 64 3.08 7.89 13.28
N VAL A 65 2.11 8.75 13.60
CA VAL A 65 2.31 10.21 13.57
C VAL A 65 3.30 10.67 14.63
N ALA A 66 3.28 10.10 15.83
CA ALA A 66 4.14 10.52 16.94
C ALA A 66 5.57 9.97 16.82
N GLN A 67 5.73 8.70 16.45
CA GLN A 67 6.98 7.95 16.59
C GLN A 67 7.51 7.39 15.26
N GLY A 68 6.68 7.32 14.22
CA GLY A 68 7.01 6.63 12.96
C GLY A 68 6.59 5.16 12.99
N THR A 69 7.05 4.39 12.00
CA THR A 69 6.72 2.96 11.90
C THR A 69 7.99 2.14 11.79
N GLU A 70 8.16 1.16 12.68
CA GLU A 70 9.23 0.17 12.61
C GLU A 70 8.65 -1.21 12.33
N ILE A 71 9.19 -1.91 11.33
CA ILE A 71 8.80 -3.26 10.96
C ILE A 71 10.05 -4.14 10.92
N GLN A 72 10.20 -5.01 11.92
CA GLN A 72 11.23 -6.04 11.96
C GLN A 72 10.66 -7.36 11.48
N PHE A 73 11.33 -7.98 10.53
CA PHE A 73 10.89 -9.24 9.94
C PHE A 73 12.06 -10.06 9.41
N SER A 74 11.81 -11.35 9.21
CA SER A 74 12.75 -12.27 8.56
C SER A 74 12.07 -12.98 7.40
N THR A 75 12.81 -13.21 6.32
CA THR A 75 12.33 -13.89 5.13
C THR A 75 13.38 -14.83 4.55
N LYS A 76 12.93 -15.97 4.00
CA LYS A 76 13.78 -16.95 3.32
C LYS A 76 13.89 -16.70 1.81
N LYS A 77 13.00 -15.87 1.25
CA LYS A 77 12.96 -15.52 -0.18
C LYS A 77 13.03 -14.00 -0.34
N PRO A 78 13.42 -13.49 -1.52
CA PRO A 78 13.25 -12.08 -1.83
C PRO A 78 11.77 -11.67 -1.74
N VAL A 79 11.48 -10.57 -1.04
CA VAL A 79 10.11 -10.06 -0.83
C VAL A 79 10.05 -8.57 -1.09
N GLN A 80 8.84 -8.06 -1.31
CA GLN A 80 8.55 -6.64 -1.37
C GLN A 80 7.48 -6.29 -0.35
N ILE A 81 7.65 -5.16 0.35
CA ILE A 81 6.62 -4.59 1.22
C ILE A 81 5.87 -3.54 0.43
N LEU A 82 4.54 -3.63 0.41
CA LEU A 82 3.67 -2.62 -0.18
C LEU A 82 3.28 -1.60 0.89
N VAL A 83 3.73 -0.37 0.70
CA VAL A 83 3.48 0.76 1.61
C VAL A 83 2.64 1.80 0.89
N GLY A 84 1.52 2.15 1.51
CA GLY A 84 0.57 3.17 1.08
C GLY A 84 0.91 4.53 1.67
N PHE A 85 1.18 5.49 0.79
CA PHE A 85 1.44 6.89 1.10
C PHE A 85 0.22 7.73 0.76
N PHE A 86 -0.24 8.55 1.70
CA PHE A 86 -1.32 9.49 1.41
C PHE A 86 -0.84 10.58 0.45
N SER A 87 -1.65 10.91 -0.54
CA SER A 87 -1.32 11.89 -1.59
C SER A 87 -1.19 13.32 -1.06
N GLN A 88 -1.80 13.61 0.09
CA GLN A 88 -1.72 14.92 0.74
C GLN A 88 -0.39 15.09 1.47
N LYS A 89 0.34 16.16 1.13
CA LYS A 89 1.52 16.61 1.88
C LYS A 89 1.07 17.26 3.19
N SER A 90 1.30 16.60 4.32
CA SER A 90 1.02 17.11 5.67
C SER A 90 1.91 16.39 6.68
N PRO A 91 2.35 17.02 7.79
CA PRO A 91 3.07 16.34 8.86
C PRO A 91 2.31 15.17 9.49
N ARG A 92 0.99 15.08 9.25
CA ARG A 92 0.14 13.96 9.69
C ARG A 92 0.32 12.70 8.86
N TYR A 93 0.94 12.80 7.68
CA TYR A 93 1.12 11.69 6.74
C TYR A 93 2.60 11.47 6.46
N LEU A 94 2.98 10.20 6.28
CA LEU A 94 4.35 9.84 5.96
C LEU A 94 4.75 10.50 4.62
N PRO A 95 5.86 11.26 4.56
CA PRO A 95 6.33 11.81 3.29
C PRO A 95 6.76 10.68 2.35
N THR A 96 6.43 10.83 1.07
CA THR A 96 6.89 9.90 0.02
C THR A 96 8.42 9.88 -0.04
N PRO A 97 9.04 8.71 -0.25
CA PRO A 97 10.47 8.63 -0.49
C PRO A 97 10.81 9.37 -1.79
N THR A 98 11.65 10.40 -1.72
CA THR A 98 12.13 11.15 -2.90
C THR A 98 13.65 10.99 -3.02
N LEU A 99 14.12 10.64 -4.21
CA LEU A 99 15.56 10.51 -4.51
C LEU A 99 16.37 11.77 -4.18
N GLU A 100 15.73 12.94 -4.19
CA GLU A 100 16.35 14.24 -3.88
C GLU A 100 16.66 14.44 -2.38
N ILE A 101 15.99 13.70 -1.50
CA ILE A 101 16.12 13.86 -0.04
C ILE A 101 16.99 12.75 0.56
N ASP A 102 17.05 11.59 -0.08
CA ASP A 102 17.80 10.44 0.42
C ASP A 102 18.41 9.63 -0.72
N ALA A 103 19.75 9.62 -0.81
CA ALA A 103 20.50 8.84 -1.79
C ALA A 103 20.29 7.31 -1.62
N SER A 104 19.81 6.86 -0.45
CA SER A 104 19.42 5.48 -0.17
C SER A 104 17.97 5.15 -0.54
N ALA A 105 17.16 6.12 -1.01
CA ALA A 105 15.77 5.87 -1.42
C ALA A 105 15.67 4.84 -2.56
N ASN A 106 16.73 4.65 -3.35
CA ASN A 106 16.80 3.61 -4.37
C ASN A 106 17.32 2.25 -3.86
N ASP A 107 17.86 2.16 -2.64
CA ASP A 107 18.45 0.92 -2.11
C ASP A 107 17.43 -0.22 -2.01
N TYR A 108 16.14 0.12 -1.92
CA TYR A 108 15.02 -0.81 -1.89
C TYR A 108 14.06 -0.65 -3.09
N GLY A 109 14.40 0.16 -4.10
CA GLY A 109 13.55 0.44 -5.28
C GLY A 109 12.29 1.26 -4.97
N GLN A 110 12.36 2.18 -4.00
CA GLN A 110 11.21 2.89 -3.42
C GLN A 110 10.76 4.10 -4.23
N ALA A 111 11.61 4.56 -5.16
CA ALA A 111 11.53 5.89 -5.77
C ALA A 111 10.27 6.12 -6.60
N ASP A 112 9.75 5.08 -7.25
CA ASP A 112 8.55 5.19 -8.09
C ASP A 112 7.33 4.57 -7.41
N SER A 113 6.26 5.37 -7.31
CA SER A 113 4.92 4.86 -7.02
C SER A 113 4.55 3.81 -8.06
N LYS A 114 4.17 2.62 -7.62
CA LYS A 114 3.68 1.57 -8.51
C LYS A 114 2.24 1.87 -8.88
N ILE A 115 1.35 1.95 -7.90
CA ILE A 115 -0.06 2.20 -8.16
C ILE A 115 -0.42 3.54 -7.54
N SER A 116 -0.66 4.55 -8.38
CA SER A 116 -1.12 5.86 -7.93
C SER A 116 -2.63 5.84 -7.70
N ASN A 117 -3.12 6.54 -6.67
CA ASN A 117 -4.53 6.55 -6.26
C ASN A 117 -5.11 5.12 -6.14
N ALA A 118 -4.35 4.24 -5.48
CA ALA A 118 -4.58 2.81 -5.37
C ALA A 118 -5.61 2.43 -4.31
N LEU A 119 -5.80 3.26 -3.28
CA LEU A 119 -6.83 3.06 -2.28
C LEU A 119 -7.56 4.37 -1.96
N ALA A 120 -8.87 4.24 -1.73
CA ALA A 120 -9.70 5.24 -1.09
C ALA A 120 -10.06 4.75 0.31
N ILE A 121 -9.87 5.62 1.30
CA ILE A 121 -10.18 5.35 2.71
C ILE A 121 -11.10 6.45 3.20
N ALA A 122 -12.17 6.08 3.89
CA ALA A 122 -13.18 7.03 4.36
C ALA A 122 -12.55 8.14 5.22
N GLY A 123 -12.78 9.41 4.84
CA GLY A 123 -12.28 10.57 5.56
C GLY A 123 -10.77 10.80 5.47
N MET A 124 -10.08 10.14 4.53
CA MET A 124 -8.64 10.28 4.32
C MET A 124 -8.31 10.58 2.85
N PRO A 125 -7.14 11.19 2.57
CA PRO A 125 -6.68 11.40 1.20
C PRO A 125 -6.51 10.09 0.42
N PRO A 126 -6.50 10.15 -0.93
CA PRO A 126 -6.09 9.04 -1.77
C PRO A 126 -4.73 8.47 -1.36
N VAL A 127 -4.56 7.16 -1.52
CA VAL A 127 -3.32 6.45 -1.15
C VAL A 127 -2.60 5.96 -2.40
N ASN A 128 -1.32 6.28 -2.53
CA ASN A 128 -0.40 5.77 -3.54
C ASN A 128 0.40 4.60 -2.96
N VAL A 129 0.67 3.56 -3.75
CA VAL A 129 1.40 2.37 -3.31
C VAL A 129 2.81 2.37 -3.86
N HIS A 130 3.77 2.29 -2.94
CA HIS A 130 5.19 2.10 -3.24
C HIS A 130 5.65 0.73 -2.72
N THR A 131 6.74 0.22 -3.30
CA THR A 131 7.32 -1.07 -2.95
C THR A 131 8.70 -0.92 -2.34
N TYR A 132 8.97 -1.68 -1.28
CA TYR A 132 10.29 -1.79 -0.65
C TYR A 132 10.80 -3.21 -0.81
N SER A 133 11.87 -3.41 -1.57
CA SER A 133 12.37 -4.73 -1.97
C SER A 133 13.48 -5.23 -1.03
N PHE A 134 13.32 -6.40 -0.42
CA PHE A 134 14.28 -6.99 0.50
C PHE A 134 14.77 -8.35 0.01
N LYS A 135 16.07 -8.60 0.19
CA LYS A 135 16.69 -9.91 -0.05
C LYS A 135 16.32 -10.91 1.07
N PRO A 136 16.58 -12.22 0.91
CA PRO A 136 16.51 -13.16 2.02
C PRO A 136 17.36 -12.69 3.20
N GLY A 137 16.85 -12.80 4.42
CA GLY A 137 17.52 -12.35 5.64
C GLY A 137 16.57 -11.74 6.67
N THR A 138 17.16 -11.15 7.70
CA THR A 138 16.45 -10.38 8.74
C THR A 138 16.65 -8.91 8.47
N HIS A 139 15.55 -8.15 8.48
CA HIS A 139 15.52 -6.74 8.09
C HIS A 139 14.70 -5.93 9.09
N THR A 140 15.07 -4.66 9.20
CA THR A 140 14.30 -3.64 9.90
C THR A 140 13.98 -2.53 8.90
N LEU A 141 12.69 -2.34 8.62
CA LEU A 141 12.21 -1.18 7.87
C LEU A 141 11.79 -0.09 8.86
N ASN A 142 12.44 1.07 8.76
CA ASN A 142 12.08 2.28 9.50
C ASN A 142 11.44 3.28 8.55
N LEU A 143 10.20 3.66 8.84
CA LEU A 143 9.49 4.74 8.17
C LEU A 143 9.43 5.93 9.12
N ALA A 144 9.63 7.13 8.57
CA ALA A 144 9.59 8.38 9.32
C ALA A 144 8.21 8.61 9.98
N ARG A 145 8.09 9.72 10.71
CA ARG A 145 6.82 10.12 11.33
C ARG A 145 5.77 10.43 10.28
N GLY A 146 4.54 10.00 10.57
CA GLY A 146 3.36 10.24 9.74
C GLY A 146 2.61 8.95 9.46
N ALA A 147 1.29 9.06 9.28
CA ALA A 147 0.45 7.92 8.99
C ALA A 147 0.75 7.34 7.60
N CYS A 148 0.81 6.02 7.52
CA CYS A 148 0.96 5.26 6.27
C CYS A 148 0.23 3.91 6.39
N VAL A 149 -0.17 3.35 5.25
CA VAL A 149 -0.90 2.08 5.21
C VAL A 149 0.05 0.96 4.85
N ILE A 150 0.14 -0.09 5.67
CA ILE A 150 0.94 -1.28 5.31
C ILE A 150 0.01 -2.33 4.72
N LEU A 151 0.16 -2.60 3.42
CA LEU A 151 -0.70 -3.53 2.67
C LEU A 151 -0.20 -4.97 2.73
N GLY A 152 1.07 -5.17 3.13
CA GLY A 152 1.64 -6.48 3.40
C GLY A 152 2.89 -6.75 2.59
N PHE A 153 3.24 -8.03 2.53
CA PHE A 153 4.43 -8.54 1.86
C PHE A 153 4.01 -9.36 0.65
N VAL A 154 4.71 -9.20 -0.48
CA VAL A 154 4.57 -10.02 -1.68
C VAL A 154 5.91 -10.59 -2.10
N GLU A 155 5.94 -11.67 -2.88
CA GLU A 155 7.20 -12.20 -3.41
C GLU A 155 7.77 -11.23 -4.44
N ALA A 156 9.09 -10.94 -4.39
CA ALA A 156 9.70 -9.98 -5.31
C ALA A 156 9.74 -10.44 -6.78
N SER A 157 9.45 -11.72 -7.04
CA SER A 157 9.27 -12.26 -8.39
C SER A 157 7.95 -11.85 -9.03
N GLN A 158 6.98 -11.35 -8.25
CA GLN A 158 5.69 -10.91 -8.76
C GLN A 158 5.81 -9.47 -9.29
N PRO A 159 5.50 -9.23 -10.57
CA PRO A 159 5.49 -7.87 -11.08
C PRO A 159 4.33 -7.09 -10.44
N VAL A 160 4.66 -6.05 -9.67
CA VAL A 160 3.65 -5.09 -9.20
C VAL A 160 3.37 -4.13 -10.37
N PRO A 161 2.12 -4.04 -10.86
CA PRO A 161 1.79 -3.23 -12.01
C PRO A 161 2.00 -1.74 -11.71
N THR A 162 2.44 -0.99 -12.72
CA THR A 162 2.61 0.46 -12.63
C THR A 162 1.51 1.17 -13.40
N TYR A 163 0.57 1.81 -12.68
CA TYR A 163 -0.53 2.58 -13.29
C TYR A 163 -1.19 3.54 -12.28
N ASN A 164 -2.15 4.34 -12.75
CA ASN A 164 -3.00 5.16 -11.88
C ASN A 164 -4.39 4.52 -11.80
N ALA A 165 -4.80 4.06 -10.61
CA ALA A 165 -6.10 3.43 -10.39
C ALA A 165 -7.25 4.44 -10.23
N GLY A 166 -6.94 5.74 -10.08
CA GLY A 166 -7.94 6.81 -10.05
C GLY A 166 -8.86 6.83 -8.82
N LEU A 167 -8.57 6.06 -7.76
CA LEU A 167 -9.46 5.91 -6.62
C LEU A 167 -9.29 7.05 -5.60
N GLY A 168 -10.41 7.50 -5.04
CA GLY A 168 -10.43 8.52 -3.97
C GLY A 168 -10.24 9.97 -4.43
N SER A 169 -9.94 10.20 -5.71
CA SER A 169 -9.79 11.55 -6.29
C SER A 169 -11.13 12.24 -6.59
N ALA A 170 -12.25 11.55 -6.40
CA ALA A 170 -13.60 12.03 -6.72
C ALA A 170 -14.27 12.77 -5.55
N GLY A 171 -13.73 13.92 -5.17
CA GLY A 171 -14.59 15.01 -4.72
C GLY A 171 -15.05 15.77 -5.97
N GLU A 172 -16.37 15.84 -6.21
CA GLU A 172 -17.02 16.74 -7.21
C GLU A 172 -17.24 16.28 -8.66
N ARG A 173 -17.43 14.99 -8.93
CA ARG A 173 -18.28 14.51 -10.04
C ARG A 173 -18.63 13.07 -9.68
N GLY A 174 -19.82 12.84 -9.11
CA GLY A 174 -21.01 12.74 -9.93
C GLY A 174 -21.06 11.32 -10.47
N LYS A 175 -22.07 10.56 -10.03
CA LYS A 175 -22.52 9.29 -10.61
C LYS A 175 -21.82 8.92 -11.92
N GLU A 176 -20.94 7.95 -11.85
CA GLU A 176 -20.64 6.97 -12.91
C GLU A 176 -19.59 6.02 -12.31
N ILE A 177 -20.06 5.16 -11.40
CA ILE A 177 -19.59 3.77 -11.44
C ILE A 177 -20.20 3.20 -12.72
N ASP A 178 -19.68 3.67 -13.84
CA ASP A 178 -19.90 3.05 -15.12
C ASP A 178 -18.92 1.88 -15.11
N TRP A 179 -19.41 0.75 -14.61
CA TRP A 179 -19.06 -0.54 -15.22
C TRP A 179 -19.60 -0.54 -16.66
N LEU A 180 -19.14 0.41 -17.47
CA LEU A 180 -19.42 0.48 -18.88
C LEU A 180 -18.40 -0.41 -19.56
N PHE A 181 -18.86 -1.64 -19.78
CA PHE A 181 -18.54 -2.51 -20.90
C PHE A 181 -17.35 -2.05 -21.75
N GLU A 182 -16.25 -2.78 -21.63
CA GLU A 182 -15.67 -3.43 -22.81
C GLU A 182 -14.83 -4.65 -22.40
#